data_AF-A0A9Q0SEY6-F1
#
_entry.id   AF-A0A9Q0SEY6-F1
#
_cell.length_a   1.000
_cell.length_b   1.000
_cell.length_c   1.000
_cell.angle_alpha   90.00
_cell.angle_beta   90.00
_cell.angle_gamma   90.00
#
_symmetry.space_group_name_H-M   'P 1'
#
loop_
_entity.id
_entity.type
_entity.pdbx_description
1 polymer ?
#
loop_
_entity_poly.entity_id
_entity_poly.type
_entity_poly.pdbx_seq_one_letter_code
_entity_poly.pdbx_strand_id
1 'polypeptide(L)'
;MQMESASPKDSSSASSPFSSPSVAALLKIKIISWSQETGLPVSVRVRVAERTFHLHRNPLFSRSGYFKRRLIETTQLELPQTFPGGPETFEMIALFMYGSSTLIDPFNVAALRCAAEFLEMTEEFCSGNLCERFDLYLNQVVLQNWDDTLIVLQRCQALIPWSEELLIVSRCIESLAFMACMEILDPERRRDKPVITLEALAGQAWSCEAVKEILSQELWIKDLIALPFGFFKRIIGSLRRQGMKEKYVSPIIVFYANKWVLSKKTIQYWESSGERAGDATANDKGFNHTTRRH
;
A
#
# COMPACT_ATOMS: atom_id res chain seq x y z
N MET A 1 18.93 -33.07 -46.56
CA MET A 1 17.83 -32.08 -46.46
C MET A 1 16.66 -32.79 -45.78
N GLN A 2 16.65 -32.91 -44.46
CA GLN A 2 16.10 -31.92 -43.49
C GLN A 2 14.80 -31.28 -43.99
N MET A 3 13.67 -31.67 -43.40
CA MET A 3 12.96 -30.89 -42.37
C MET A 3 11.87 -31.78 -41.75
N GLU A 4 12.12 -32.33 -40.57
CA GLU A 4 11.09 -32.86 -39.68
C GLU A 4 10.64 -31.75 -38.73
N SER A 5 9.32 -31.59 -38.61
CA SER A 5 8.63 -30.62 -37.78
C SER A 5 8.82 -30.94 -36.30
N ALA A 6 9.36 -29.99 -35.54
CA ALA A 6 9.53 -30.11 -34.10
C ALA A 6 8.20 -29.84 -33.36
N SER A 7 7.74 -30.82 -32.59
CA SER A 7 6.73 -30.66 -31.54
C SER A 7 7.31 -29.92 -30.33
N PRO A 8 6.53 -29.10 -29.60
CA PRO A 8 7.03 -28.37 -28.45
C PRO A 8 7.18 -29.32 -27.25
N LYS A 9 8.36 -29.24 -26.62
CA LYS A 9 8.70 -29.95 -25.38
C LYS A 9 7.80 -29.49 -24.24
N ASP A 10 7.24 -30.47 -23.54
CA ASP A 10 6.62 -30.32 -22.22
C ASP A 10 7.59 -29.60 -21.28
N SER A 11 7.20 -28.41 -20.83
CA SER A 11 7.81 -27.76 -19.68
C SER A 11 7.22 -28.41 -18.42
N SER A 12 7.90 -29.46 -17.93
CA SER A 12 7.64 -30.04 -16.63
C SER A 12 7.91 -28.99 -15.54
N SER A 13 6.84 -28.35 -15.06
CA SER A 13 6.89 -27.54 -13.85
C SER A 13 7.14 -28.48 -12.66
N ALA A 14 8.40 -28.55 -12.22
CA ALA A 14 8.75 -29.21 -10.97
C ALA A 14 8.01 -28.50 -9.82
N SER A 15 6.95 -29.13 -9.31
CA SER A 15 6.26 -28.69 -8.11
C SER A 15 7.09 -29.04 -6.88
N SER A 16 7.28 -28.07 -6.00
CA SER A 16 7.87 -28.24 -4.66
C SER A 16 7.20 -29.41 -3.91
N PRO A 17 7.98 -30.26 -3.19
CA PRO A 17 7.45 -31.39 -2.43
C PRO A 17 6.69 -30.99 -1.16
N PHE A 18 6.66 -29.69 -0.81
CA PHE A 18 5.85 -29.17 0.28
C PHE A 18 5.21 -27.86 -0.16
N SER A 19 4.06 -27.96 -0.83
CA SER A 19 3.17 -26.81 -1.01
C SER A 19 2.34 -26.67 0.26
N SER A 20 2.64 -25.64 1.06
CA SER A 20 1.72 -25.22 2.12
C SER A 20 0.32 -25.02 1.50
N PRO A 21 -0.75 -25.54 2.11
CA PRO A 21 -2.08 -25.40 1.53
C PRO A 21 -2.43 -23.91 1.36
N SER A 22 -3.02 -23.53 0.23
CA SER A 22 -3.53 -22.18 0.06
C SER A 22 -4.60 -21.87 1.11
N VAL A 23 -4.77 -20.60 1.49
CA VAL A 23 -5.80 -20.16 2.47
C VAL A 23 -7.19 -20.69 2.07
N ALA A 24 -7.49 -20.71 0.77
CA ALA A 24 -8.70 -21.31 0.21
C ALA A 24 -8.86 -22.80 0.52
N ALA A 25 -7.79 -23.60 0.39
CA ALA A 25 -7.82 -25.01 0.73
C ALA A 25 -8.06 -25.22 2.23
N LEU A 26 -7.39 -24.44 3.08
CA LEU A 26 -7.57 -24.49 4.53
C LEU A 26 -9.01 -24.12 4.93
N LEU A 27 -9.58 -23.08 4.33
CA LEU A 27 -10.95 -22.66 4.60
C LEU A 27 -11.94 -23.75 4.19
N LYS A 28 -11.77 -24.37 3.02
CA LYS A 28 -12.61 -25.50 2.58
C LYS A 28 -12.55 -26.67 3.57
N ILE A 29 -11.35 -27.04 4.01
CA ILE A 29 -11.15 -28.10 5.01
C ILE A 29 -11.90 -27.76 6.30
N LYS A 30 -11.77 -26.52 6.79
CA LYS A 30 -12.44 -26.06 8.01
C LYS A 30 -13.97 -26.01 7.88
N ILE A 31 -14.50 -25.64 6.73
CA ILE A 31 -15.94 -25.67 6.45
C ILE A 31 -16.45 -27.11 6.54
N ILE A 32 -15.78 -28.06 5.87
CA ILE A 32 -16.17 -29.48 5.87
C ILE A 32 -16.08 -30.07 7.28
N SER A 33 -14.97 -29.84 8.00
CA SER A 33 -14.77 -30.29 9.38
C SER A 33 -15.91 -29.82 10.29
N TRP A 34 -16.28 -28.55 10.17
CA TRP A 34 -17.36 -27.97 10.99
C TRP A 34 -18.72 -28.63 10.71
N SER A 35 -19.04 -28.93 9.45
CA SER A 35 -20.28 -29.65 9.11
C SER A 35 -20.28 -31.07 9.68
N GLN A 36 -19.14 -31.76 9.64
CA GLN A 36 -19.00 -33.12 10.19
C GLN A 36 -19.14 -33.14 11.71
N GLU A 37 -18.55 -32.15 12.40
CA GLU A 37 -18.57 -32.05 13.86
C GLU A 37 -19.95 -31.67 14.41
N THR A 38 -20.67 -30.79 13.73
CA THR A 38 -21.96 -30.25 14.21
C THR A 38 -23.18 -30.94 13.62
N GLY A 39 -23.02 -31.69 12.52
CA GLY A 39 -24.12 -32.24 11.74
C GLY A 39 -24.97 -31.19 11.01
N LEU A 40 -24.57 -29.91 11.05
CA LEU A 40 -25.33 -28.82 10.44
C LEU A 40 -24.85 -28.51 9.03
N PRO A 41 -25.77 -28.25 8.07
CA PRO A 41 -25.39 -27.91 6.72
C PRO A 41 -24.95 -26.44 6.61
N VAL A 42 -24.14 -26.18 5.58
CA VAL A 42 -23.81 -24.83 5.14
C VAL A 42 -25.10 -24.08 4.79
N SER A 43 -25.30 -22.91 5.39
CA SER A 43 -26.60 -22.22 5.40
C SER A 43 -26.53 -20.74 5.04
N VAL A 44 -25.33 -20.18 4.88
CA VAL A 44 -25.11 -18.77 4.52
C VAL A 44 -24.32 -18.67 3.23
N ARG A 45 -24.73 -17.74 2.37
CA ARG A 45 -24.00 -17.32 1.18
C ARG A 45 -23.53 -15.89 1.36
N VAL A 46 -22.22 -15.67 1.43
CA VAL A 46 -21.61 -14.34 1.42
C VAL A 46 -20.95 -14.10 0.08
N ARG A 47 -21.33 -13.04 -0.63
CA ARG A 47 -20.69 -12.62 -1.88
C ARG A 47 -19.78 -11.44 -1.63
N VAL A 48 -18.53 -11.53 -2.12
CA VAL A 48 -17.52 -10.46 -2.05
C VAL A 48 -16.92 -10.31 -3.45
N ALA A 49 -17.22 -9.19 -4.11
CA ALA A 49 -16.95 -9.01 -5.54
C ALA A 49 -17.47 -10.22 -6.35
N GLU A 50 -16.60 -10.87 -7.12
CA GLU A 50 -16.90 -12.02 -7.98
C GLU A 50 -16.84 -13.37 -7.26
N ARG A 51 -16.47 -13.41 -5.96
CA ARG A 51 -16.36 -14.66 -5.19
C ARG A 51 -17.56 -14.87 -4.28
N THR A 52 -18.02 -16.11 -4.22
CA THR A 52 -19.11 -16.54 -3.34
C THR A 52 -18.61 -17.56 -2.33
N PHE A 53 -18.87 -17.30 -1.06
CA PHE A 53 -18.48 -18.13 0.07
C PHE A 53 -19.72 -18.76 0.68
N HIS A 54 -19.68 -20.08 0.81
CA HIS A 54 -20.74 -20.87 1.42
C HIS A 54 -20.30 -21.24 2.84
N LEU A 55 -20.94 -20.62 3.84
CA LEU A 55 -20.49 -20.61 5.24
C LEU A 55 -21.63 -21.00 6.21
N HIS A 56 -21.26 -21.22 7.47
CA HIS A 56 -22.18 -21.53 8.57
C HIS A 56 -22.46 -20.29 9.41
N ARG A 57 -23.71 -20.13 9.89
CA ARG A 57 -24.11 -18.98 10.71
C ARG A 57 -23.29 -18.83 12.00
N ASN A 58 -23.09 -19.93 12.73
CA ASN A 58 -22.46 -19.88 14.05
C ASN A 58 -21.01 -19.34 14.05
N PRO A 59 -20.09 -19.81 13.17
CA PRO A 59 -18.76 -19.22 13.02
C PRO A 59 -18.78 -17.71 12.74
N LEU A 60 -19.70 -17.24 11.91
CA LEU A 60 -19.85 -15.81 11.61
C LEU A 60 -20.36 -15.02 12.83
N PHE A 61 -21.44 -15.49 13.48
CA PHE A 61 -22.13 -14.73 14.53
C PHE A 61 -21.33 -14.65 15.82
N SER A 62 -20.50 -15.67 16.09
CA SER A 62 -19.65 -15.72 17.27
C SER A 62 -18.47 -14.75 17.23
N ARG A 63 -18.12 -14.18 16.06
CA ARG A 63 -16.92 -13.35 15.91
C ARG A 63 -17.13 -12.00 15.24
N SER A 64 -18.32 -11.74 14.67
CA SER A 64 -18.61 -10.52 13.92
C SER A 64 -19.99 -9.97 14.28
N GLY A 65 -20.00 -8.73 14.78
CA GLY A 65 -21.22 -7.97 15.02
C GLY A 65 -21.99 -7.67 13.74
N TYR A 66 -21.26 -7.37 12.67
CA TYR A 66 -21.82 -7.11 11.36
C TYR A 66 -22.64 -8.30 10.85
N PHE A 67 -22.06 -9.51 10.84
CA PHE A 67 -22.78 -10.69 10.38
C PHE A 67 -23.93 -11.07 11.31
N LYS A 68 -23.71 -10.99 12.64
CA LYS A 68 -24.77 -11.27 13.62
C LYS A 68 -25.99 -10.39 13.40
N ARG A 69 -25.81 -9.12 13.03
CA ARG A 69 -26.92 -8.18 12.73
C ARG A 69 -27.49 -8.36 11.32
N ARG A 70 -26.66 -8.56 10.31
CA ARG A 70 -27.08 -8.56 8.90
C ARG A 70 -27.69 -9.87 8.42
N LEU A 71 -27.45 -10.99 9.12
CA LEU A 71 -27.89 -12.34 8.73
C LEU A 71 -28.96 -12.93 9.68
N ILE A 72 -29.62 -12.10 10.51
CA ILE A 72 -30.69 -12.55 11.41
C ILE A 72 -31.83 -13.20 10.61
N GLU A 73 -32.31 -12.49 9.59
CA GLU A 73 -33.52 -12.87 8.82
C GLU A 73 -33.19 -13.37 7.40
N THR A 74 -31.93 -13.30 6.98
CA THR A 74 -31.47 -13.70 5.65
C THR A 74 -30.37 -14.75 5.70
N THR A 75 -30.25 -15.53 4.63
CA THR A 75 -29.16 -16.49 4.40
C THR A 75 -28.21 -16.01 3.31
N GLN A 76 -28.47 -14.87 2.69
CA GLN A 76 -27.66 -14.31 1.61
C GLN A 76 -27.27 -12.89 1.93
N LEU A 77 -25.99 -12.58 1.74
CA LEU A 77 -25.44 -11.26 1.98
C LEU A 77 -24.37 -10.95 0.94
N GLU A 78 -24.44 -9.75 0.39
CA GLU A 78 -23.42 -9.21 -0.49
C GLU A 78 -22.69 -8.10 0.25
N LEU A 79 -21.35 -8.24 0.33
CA LEU A 79 -20.50 -7.17 0.82
C LEU A 79 -20.28 -6.13 -0.29
N PRO A 80 -20.11 -4.85 0.07
CA PRO A 80 -19.82 -3.81 -0.92
C PRO A 80 -18.61 -4.15 -1.79
N GLN A 81 -18.63 -3.70 -3.04
CA GLN A 81 -17.46 -3.82 -3.95
C GLN A 81 -16.20 -3.14 -3.38
N THR A 82 -16.40 -2.15 -2.50
CA THR A 82 -15.35 -1.43 -1.77
C THR A 82 -14.95 -2.13 -0.46
N PHE A 83 -15.29 -3.40 -0.26
CA PHE A 83 -14.87 -4.16 0.91
C PHE A 83 -13.32 -4.14 1.00
N PRO A 84 -12.75 -3.67 2.12
CA PRO A 84 -11.31 -3.45 2.21
C PRO A 84 -10.52 -4.74 2.01
N GLY A 85 -9.59 -4.71 1.05
CA GLY A 85 -8.74 -5.85 0.73
C GLY A 85 -9.40 -6.97 -0.07
N GLY A 86 -10.67 -6.82 -0.47
CA GLY A 86 -11.34 -7.72 -1.40
C GLY A 86 -11.56 -9.16 -0.88
N PRO A 87 -11.88 -10.09 -1.80
CA PRO A 87 -12.27 -11.44 -1.42
C PRO A 87 -11.12 -12.27 -0.82
N GLU A 88 -9.85 -11.98 -1.15
CA GLU A 88 -8.68 -12.61 -0.54
C GLU A 88 -8.58 -12.30 0.96
N THR A 89 -8.85 -11.05 1.33
CA THR A 89 -8.86 -10.62 2.74
C THR A 89 -10.04 -11.25 3.48
N PHE A 90 -11.21 -11.31 2.85
CA PHE A 90 -12.36 -11.99 3.41
C PHE A 90 -12.09 -13.48 3.67
N GLU A 91 -11.37 -14.16 2.77
CA GLU A 91 -11.02 -15.57 2.91
C GLU A 91 -10.15 -15.84 4.15
N MET A 92 -9.17 -14.97 4.43
CA MET A 92 -8.35 -15.04 5.64
C MET A 92 -9.17 -14.80 6.92
N ILE A 93 -10.10 -13.83 6.88
CA ILE A 93 -11.00 -13.56 8.01
C ILE A 93 -11.97 -14.73 8.23
N ALA A 94 -12.53 -15.30 7.17
CA ALA A 94 -13.37 -16.48 7.25
C ALA A 94 -12.62 -17.66 7.86
N LEU A 95 -11.36 -17.87 7.50
CA LEU A 95 -10.54 -18.91 8.10
C LEU A 95 -10.37 -18.73 9.62
N PHE A 96 -10.22 -17.49 10.08
CA PHE A 96 -10.25 -17.15 11.51
C PHE A 96 -11.61 -17.40 12.17
N MET A 97 -12.72 -17.06 11.51
CA MET A 97 -14.07 -17.32 12.03
C MET A 97 -14.31 -18.81 12.31
N TYR A 98 -13.64 -19.69 11.56
CA TYR A 98 -13.64 -21.14 11.77
C TYR A 98 -12.55 -21.64 12.76
N GLY A 99 -11.98 -20.74 13.57
CA GLY A 99 -11.08 -21.09 14.66
C GLY A 99 -9.63 -21.33 14.26
N SER A 100 -9.22 -20.99 13.05
CA SER A 100 -7.80 -21.05 12.67
C SER A 100 -7.05 -19.80 13.13
N SER A 101 -5.74 -19.91 13.30
CA SER A 101 -4.88 -18.75 13.47
C SER A 101 -4.83 -17.93 12.18
N THR A 102 -4.81 -16.60 12.33
CA THR A 102 -4.58 -15.69 11.21
C THR A 102 -3.08 -15.53 10.99
N LEU A 103 -2.63 -15.76 9.75
CA LEU A 103 -1.27 -15.45 9.31
C LEU A 103 -1.22 -13.95 8.99
N ILE A 104 -0.40 -13.22 9.74
CA ILE A 104 -0.32 -11.75 9.68
C ILE A 104 1.09 -11.37 9.25
N ASP A 105 1.18 -10.43 8.32
CA ASP A 105 2.43 -9.87 7.82
C ASP A 105 2.23 -8.39 7.41
N PRO A 106 3.30 -7.64 7.13
CA PRO A 106 3.20 -6.24 6.71
C PRO A 106 2.45 -6.04 5.37
N PHE A 107 2.39 -7.06 4.51
CA PHE A 107 1.72 -6.96 3.21
C PHE A 107 0.19 -7.05 3.33
N ASN A 108 -0.31 -7.69 4.38
CA ASN A 108 -1.73 -8.00 4.57
C ASN A 108 -2.39 -7.29 5.77
N VAL A 109 -1.63 -6.87 6.79
CA VAL A 109 -2.21 -6.42 8.07
C VAL A 109 -3.11 -5.20 7.92
N ALA A 110 -2.79 -4.25 7.03
CA ALA A 110 -3.63 -3.08 6.81
C ALA A 110 -5.01 -3.45 6.27
N ALA A 111 -5.06 -4.36 5.30
CA ALA A 111 -6.30 -4.84 4.71
C ALA A 111 -7.12 -5.63 5.73
N LEU A 112 -6.45 -6.54 6.46
CA LEU A 112 -7.05 -7.32 7.53
C LEU A 112 -7.64 -6.43 8.65
N ARG A 113 -6.93 -5.39 9.07
CA ARG A 113 -7.41 -4.43 10.10
C ARG A 113 -8.62 -3.62 9.62
N CYS A 114 -8.61 -3.15 8.37
CA CYS A 114 -9.73 -2.43 7.78
C CYS A 114 -10.96 -3.35 7.64
N ALA A 115 -10.77 -4.59 7.21
CA ALA A 115 -11.84 -5.56 7.05
C ALA A 115 -12.41 -6.06 8.39
N ALA A 116 -11.56 -6.23 9.41
CA ALA A 116 -12.00 -6.52 10.77
C ALA A 116 -12.86 -5.39 11.34
N GLU A 117 -12.52 -4.12 11.07
CA GLU A 117 -13.36 -2.97 11.44
C GLU A 117 -14.73 -3.06 10.75
N PHE A 118 -14.73 -3.21 9.42
CA PHE A 118 -15.96 -3.29 8.63
C PHE A 118 -16.90 -4.40 9.15
N LEU A 119 -16.30 -5.54 9.54
CA LEU A 119 -17.04 -6.70 10.03
C LEU A 119 -17.31 -6.64 11.53
N GLU A 120 -16.92 -5.57 12.22
CA GLU A 120 -17.11 -5.38 13.66
C GLU A 120 -16.57 -6.56 14.48
N MET A 121 -15.31 -6.91 14.23
CA MET A 121 -14.63 -8.05 14.85
C MET A 121 -13.83 -7.63 16.08
N THR A 122 -14.55 -7.21 17.12
CA THR A 122 -14.03 -6.68 18.38
C THR A 122 -14.09 -7.69 19.53
N GLU A 123 -13.46 -7.36 20.66
CA GLU A 123 -13.49 -8.17 21.90
C GLU A 123 -14.91 -8.39 22.46
N GLU A 124 -15.91 -7.60 22.05
CA GLU A 124 -17.32 -7.81 22.45
C GLU A 124 -17.86 -9.19 22.00
N PHE A 125 -17.35 -9.71 20.87
CA PHE A 125 -17.83 -10.96 20.29
C PHE A 125 -17.00 -12.18 20.72
N CYS A 126 -15.69 -12.02 20.83
CA CYS A 126 -14.78 -13.12 21.15
C CYS A 126 -13.49 -12.58 21.76
N SER A 127 -12.91 -13.27 22.74
CA SER A 127 -11.61 -12.88 23.29
C SER A 127 -10.49 -13.09 22.26
N GLY A 128 -9.61 -12.11 22.12
CA GLY A 128 -8.53 -12.13 21.13
C GLY A 128 -9.04 -11.96 19.69
N ASN A 129 -10.04 -11.10 19.49
CA ASN A 129 -10.60 -10.83 18.17
C ASN A 129 -9.65 -9.97 17.31
N LEU A 130 -10.04 -9.80 16.06
CA LEU A 130 -9.10 -9.35 15.02
C LEU A 130 -8.73 -7.86 15.11
N CYS A 131 -9.64 -6.96 15.50
CA CYS A 131 -9.34 -5.53 15.56
C CYS A 131 -8.15 -5.23 16.48
N GLU A 132 -8.24 -5.65 17.74
CA GLU A 132 -7.23 -5.43 18.77
C GLU A 132 -5.94 -6.19 18.46
N ARG A 133 -6.06 -7.44 17.96
CA ARG A 133 -4.90 -8.24 17.55
C ARG A 133 -4.08 -7.57 16.44
N PHE A 134 -4.74 -7.02 15.42
CA PHE A 134 -4.03 -6.35 14.33
C PHE A 134 -3.48 -5.00 14.77
N ASP A 135 -4.17 -4.27 15.64
CA ASP A 135 -3.63 -3.04 16.22
C ASP A 135 -2.35 -3.28 17.04
N LEU A 136 -2.30 -4.39 17.80
CA LEU A 136 -1.10 -4.81 18.50
C LEU A 136 0.06 -5.12 17.54
N TYR A 137 -0.19 -5.88 16.47
CA TYR A 137 0.84 -6.18 15.46
C TYR A 137 1.35 -4.91 14.77
N LEU A 138 0.45 -4.00 14.40
CA LEU A 138 0.82 -2.70 13.84
C LEU A 138 1.73 -1.93 14.81
N ASN A 139 1.37 -1.85 16.09
CA ASN A 139 2.14 -1.08 17.08
C ASN A 139 3.50 -1.70 17.43
N GLN A 140 3.54 -3.02 17.64
CA GLN A 140 4.68 -3.71 18.22
C GLN A 140 5.67 -4.24 17.19
N VAL A 141 5.22 -4.46 15.95
CA VAL A 141 6.05 -5.02 14.87
C VAL A 141 6.23 -3.98 13.79
N VAL A 142 5.14 -3.61 13.10
CA VAL A 142 5.22 -2.75 11.91
C VAL A 142 5.84 -1.41 12.23
N LEU A 143 5.27 -0.65 13.17
CA LEU A 143 5.70 0.72 13.48
C LEU A 143 7.07 0.79 14.18
N GLN A 144 7.70 -0.36 14.47
CA GLN A 144 9.05 -0.46 15.03
C GLN A 144 10.09 -0.81 13.95
N ASN A 145 9.68 -1.04 12.71
CA ASN A 145 10.55 -1.43 11.61
C ASN A 145 10.30 -0.55 10.38
N TRP A 146 11.38 -0.04 9.78
CA TRP A 146 11.35 0.86 8.64
C TRP A 146 10.66 0.24 7.41
N ASP A 147 11.13 -0.94 7.00
CA ASP A 147 10.67 -1.61 5.80
C ASP A 147 9.20 -2.05 5.95
N ASP A 148 8.84 -2.60 7.10
CA ASP A 148 7.47 -3.03 7.38
C ASP A 148 6.51 -1.83 7.38
N THR A 149 6.91 -0.71 7.99
CA THR A 149 6.10 0.53 7.98
C THR A 149 5.93 1.06 6.57
N LEU A 150 6.98 1.04 5.76
CA LEU A 150 6.93 1.49 4.37
C LEU A 150 6.00 0.61 3.53
N ILE A 151 6.09 -0.72 3.68
CA ILE A 151 5.20 -1.68 3.03
C ILE A 151 3.74 -1.36 3.40
N VAL A 152 3.44 -1.25 4.70
CA VAL A 152 2.07 -0.97 5.17
C VAL A 152 1.55 0.36 4.63
N LEU A 153 2.36 1.42 4.66
CA LEU A 153 1.99 2.74 4.13
C LEU A 153 1.63 2.67 2.64
N GLN A 154 2.41 1.96 1.84
CA GLN A 154 2.13 1.77 0.42
C GLN A 154 0.85 0.97 0.19
N ARG A 155 0.61 -0.09 0.97
CA ARG A 155 -0.61 -0.92 0.86
C ARG A 155 -1.88 -0.15 1.24
N CYS A 156 -1.78 0.84 2.14
CA CYS A 156 -2.92 1.67 2.53
C CYS A 156 -3.54 2.46 1.37
N GLN A 157 -2.81 2.73 0.28
CA GLN A 157 -3.36 3.48 -0.85
C GLN A 157 -4.59 2.80 -1.47
N ALA A 158 -4.63 1.47 -1.47
CA ALA A 158 -5.75 0.68 -1.99
C ALA A 158 -6.90 0.49 -0.97
N LEU A 159 -6.78 1.08 0.22
CA LEU A 159 -7.68 0.85 1.37
C LEU A 159 -8.36 2.13 1.86
N ILE A 160 -8.24 3.23 1.13
CA ILE A 160 -8.95 4.49 1.42
C ILE A 160 -10.46 4.27 1.19
N PRO A 161 -11.34 4.74 2.09
CA PRO A 161 -11.07 5.63 3.23
C PRO A 161 -10.64 4.94 4.54
N TRP A 162 -10.86 3.63 4.67
CA TRP A 162 -10.65 2.87 5.91
C TRP A 162 -9.28 3.08 6.55
N SER A 163 -8.20 3.04 5.76
CA SER A 163 -6.84 3.19 6.29
C SER A 163 -6.55 4.59 6.87
N GLU A 164 -7.26 5.62 6.41
CA GLU A 164 -7.16 6.98 6.95
C GLU A 164 -8.04 7.14 8.19
N GLU A 165 -9.27 6.65 8.15
CA GLU A 165 -10.21 6.70 9.29
C GLU A 165 -9.67 5.93 10.50
N LEU A 166 -9.01 4.79 10.27
CA LEU A 166 -8.32 4.00 11.29
C LEU A 166 -6.94 4.54 11.65
N LEU A 167 -6.54 5.70 11.09
CA LEU A 167 -5.27 6.37 11.34
C LEU A 167 -4.01 5.53 11.04
N ILE A 168 -4.14 4.42 10.29
CA ILE A 168 -3.01 3.55 9.93
C ILE A 168 -1.97 4.34 9.14
N VAL A 169 -2.43 5.13 8.16
CA VAL A 169 -1.57 6.00 7.34
C VAL A 169 -0.82 7.02 8.20
N SER A 170 -1.55 7.73 9.07
CA SER A 170 -0.95 8.74 9.96
C SER A 170 0.07 8.12 10.91
N ARG A 171 -0.23 6.96 11.50
CA ARG A 171 0.70 6.22 12.37
C ARG A 171 1.98 5.82 11.63
N CYS A 172 1.86 5.31 10.40
CA CYS A 172 3.03 4.97 9.57
C CYS A 172 3.88 6.19 9.25
N ILE A 173 3.25 7.33 8.91
CA ILE A 173 3.96 8.58 8.61
C ILE A 173 4.74 9.09 9.82
N GLU A 174 4.12 9.11 11.00
CA GLU A 174 4.78 9.55 12.22
C GLU A 174 5.93 8.61 12.63
N SER A 175 5.75 7.30 12.48
CA SER A 175 6.79 6.30 12.74
C SER A 175 7.98 6.44 11.77
N LEU A 176 7.75 6.55 10.46
CA LEU A 176 8.81 6.79 9.48
C LEU A 176 9.57 8.09 9.75
N ALA A 177 8.86 9.18 10.05
CA ALA A 177 9.49 10.43 10.40
C ALA A 177 10.35 10.31 11.67
N PHE A 178 9.87 9.57 12.68
CA PHE A 178 10.60 9.33 13.91
C PHE A 178 11.88 8.52 13.69
N MET A 179 11.77 7.40 12.95
CA MET A 179 12.94 6.58 12.58
C MET A 179 13.94 7.39 11.75
N ALA A 180 13.47 8.18 10.78
CA ALA A 180 14.35 9.08 10.02
C ALA A 180 15.04 10.12 10.91
N CYS A 181 14.35 10.66 11.93
CA CYS A 181 14.97 11.55 12.90
C CYS A 181 16.08 10.85 13.69
N MET A 182 15.86 9.61 14.12
CA MET A 182 16.89 8.83 14.81
C MET A 182 18.10 8.58 13.91
N GLU A 183 17.88 8.21 12.65
CA GLU A 183 18.96 7.99 11.68
C GLU A 183 19.80 9.26 11.41
N ILE A 184 19.17 10.45 11.34
CA ILE A 184 19.87 11.74 11.14
C ILE A 184 20.61 12.19 12.42
N LEU A 185 20.06 11.86 13.58
CA LEU A 185 20.56 12.34 14.87
C LEU A 185 21.58 11.40 15.53
N ASP A 186 21.77 10.19 14.99
CA ASP A 186 22.69 9.18 15.53
C ASP A 186 24.13 9.71 15.68
N PRO A 187 24.64 9.86 16.91
CA PRO A 187 25.97 10.37 17.19
C PRO A 187 27.11 9.51 16.63
N GLU A 188 26.93 8.18 16.54
CA GLU A 188 27.97 7.28 16.06
C GLU A 188 28.11 7.38 14.53
N ARG A 189 27.01 7.45 13.78
CA ARG A 189 27.04 7.74 12.33
C ARG A 189 27.65 9.09 11.99
N ARG A 190 27.50 10.09 12.87
CA ARG A 190 28.10 11.42 12.69
C ARG A 190 29.61 11.45 12.83
N ARG A 191 30.23 10.43 13.45
CA ARG A 191 31.68 10.32 13.56
C ARG A 191 32.31 9.85 12.25
N ASP A 192 31.63 8.97 11.54
CA ASP A 192 32.16 8.31 10.34
C ASP A 192 31.67 8.92 9.03
N LYS A 193 30.54 9.65 9.03
CA LYS A 193 29.92 10.18 7.81
C LYS A 193 29.48 11.64 7.93
N PRO A 194 29.75 12.49 6.92
CA PRO A 194 29.23 13.86 6.90
C PRO A 194 27.71 13.83 6.72
N VAL A 195 26.99 14.52 7.61
CA VAL A 195 25.53 14.64 7.51
C VAL A 195 25.18 15.47 6.27
N ILE A 196 24.24 14.97 5.46
CA ILE A 196 23.74 15.71 4.30
C ILE A 196 23.05 16.98 4.79
N THR A 197 23.64 18.12 4.49
CA THR A 197 23.07 19.44 4.76
C THR A 197 23.03 20.24 3.48
N LEU A 198 22.10 21.19 3.39
CA LEU A 198 21.98 22.03 2.21
C LEU A 198 23.27 22.84 1.95
N GLU A 199 23.95 23.27 3.00
CA GLU A 199 25.22 24.00 2.93
C GLU A 199 26.35 23.13 2.35
N ALA A 200 26.43 21.85 2.72
CA ALA A 200 27.38 20.91 2.14
C ALA A 200 27.10 20.64 0.65
N LEU A 201 25.82 20.64 0.25
CA LEU A 201 25.40 20.47 -1.14
C LEU A 201 25.61 21.73 -1.98
N ALA A 202 25.54 22.92 -1.38
CA ALA A 202 25.67 24.20 -2.09
C ALA A 202 27.09 24.49 -2.60
N GLY A 203 28.11 23.83 -2.04
CA GLY A 203 29.51 23.97 -2.45
C GLY A 203 29.95 23.05 -3.61
N GLN A 204 29.10 22.10 -4.04
CA GLN A 204 29.36 21.19 -5.16
C GLN A 204 28.46 21.55 -6.36
N ALA A 205 29.01 21.44 -7.57
CA ALA A 205 28.20 21.53 -8.78
C ALA A 205 27.18 20.37 -8.79
N TRP A 206 25.89 20.70 -8.80
CA TRP A 206 24.81 19.73 -8.74
C TRP A 206 24.83 18.82 -9.97
N SER A 207 25.35 17.60 -9.83
CA SER A 207 25.35 16.58 -10.89
C SER A 207 24.46 15.39 -10.53
N CYS A 208 23.95 14.71 -11.57
CA CYS A 208 23.13 13.51 -11.38
C CYS A 208 23.94 12.40 -10.69
N GLU A 209 25.25 12.38 -10.92
CA GLU A 209 26.22 11.45 -10.38
C GLU A 209 26.46 11.69 -8.88
N ALA A 210 26.63 12.95 -8.46
CA ALA A 210 26.79 13.31 -7.05
C ALA A 210 25.53 12.99 -6.23
N VAL A 211 24.34 13.26 -6.78
CA VAL A 211 23.07 12.89 -6.12
C VAL A 211 22.93 11.37 -6.00
N LYS A 212 23.33 10.61 -7.02
CA LYS A 212 23.32 9.14 -6.98
C LYS A 212 24.27 8.59 -5.93
N GLU A 213 25.46 9.17 -5.79
CA GLU A 213 26.45 8.77 -4.80
C GLU A 213 25.94 9.03 -3.37
N ILE A 214 25.36 10.19 -3.12
CA ILE A 214 24.77 10.54 -1.82
C ILE A 214 23.60 9.62 -1.48
N LEU A 215 22.68 9.41 -2.42
CA LEU A 215 21.55 8.50 -2.23
C LEU A 215 22.00 7.03 -2.14
N SER A 216 23.16 6.66 -2.69
CA SER A 216 23.71 5.31 -2.55
C SER A 216 24.10 4.96 -1.12
N GLN A 217 24.42 5.97 -0.32
CA GLN A 217 24.84 5.83 1.06
C GLN A 217 23.66 5.92 2.05
N GLU A 218 22.58 6.62 1.69
CA GLU A 218 21.39 6.85 2.53
C GLU A 218 20.14 6.15 1.95
N LEU A 219 20.00 4.85 2.21
CA LEU A 219 18.90 4.02 1.69
C LEU A 219 17.51 4.54 2.10
N TRP A 220 17.35 5.00 3.34
CA TRP A 220 16.07 5.53 3.84
C TRP A 220 15.60 6.78 3.08
N ILE A 221 16.52 7.65 2.61
CA ILE A 221 16.16 8.82 1.79
C ILE A 221 15.58 8.36 0.45
N LYS A 222 16.17 7.32 -0.17
CA LYS A 222 15.67 6.78 -1.45
C LYS A 222 14.23 6.31 -1.33
N ASP A 223 13.90 5.65 -0.23
CA ASP A 223 12.56 5.17 0.05
C ASP A 223 11.58 6.33 0.21
N LEU A 224 11.92 7.34 1.02
CA LEU A 224 11.09 8.52 1.19
C LEU A 224 10.84 9.24 -0.13
N ILE A 225 11.86 9.42 -0.96
CA ILE A 225 11.71 10.09 -2.25
C ILE A 225 11.04 9.20 -3.32
N ALA A 226 10.83 7.91 -3.07
CA ALA A 226 10.03 7.05 -3.94
C ALA A 226 8.53 7.14 -3.65
N LEU A 227 8.12 7.70 -2.51
CA LEU A 227 6.72 7.78 -2.13
C LEU A 227 5.91 8.75 -3.02
N PRO A 228 4.61 8.46 -3.23
CA PRO A 228 3.68 9.41 -3.83
C PRO A 228 3.68 10.75 -3.07
N PHE A 229 3.49 11.85 -3.81
CA PHE A 229 3.60 13.21 -3.27
C PHE A 229 2.72 13.45 -2.03
N GLY A 230 1.52 12.88 -1.98
CA GLY A 230 0.62 12.99 -0.82
C GLY A 230 1.24 12.47 0.47
N PHE A 231 1.89 11.30 0.43
CA PHE A 231 2.59 10.73 1.59
C PHE A 231 3.89 11.48 1.87
N PHE A 232 4.68 11.77 0.85
CA PHE A 232 5.93 12.53 0.99
C PHE A 232 5.70 13.88 1.69
N LYS A 233 4.70 14.65 1.24
CA LYS A 233 4.33 15.94 1.85
C LYS A 233 3.99 15.79 3.33
N ARG A 234 3.26 14.75 3.71
CA ARG A 234 2.88 14.49 5.11
C ARG A 234 4.09 14.07 5.95
N ILE A 235 5.03 13.29 5.39
CA ILE A 235 6.29 12.93 6.06
C ILE A 235 7.14 14.17 6.33
N ILE A 236 7.31 15.06 5.34
CA ILE A 236 8.01 16.34 5.55
C ILE A 236 7.34 17.17 6.65
N GLY A 237 6.01 17.21 6.67
CA GLY A 237 5.25 17.86 7.73
C GLY A 237 5.50 17.23 9.12
N SER A 238 5.54 15.91 9.20
CA SER A 238 5.81 15.18 10.44
C SER A 238 7.25 15.38 10.93
N LEU A 239 8.27 15.30 10.05
CA LEU A 239 9.67 15.60 10.38
C LEU A 239 9.81 17.00 11.03
N ARG A 240 9.14 18.00 10.46
CA ARG A 240 9.11 19.36 11.02
C ARG A 240 8.45 19.42 12.39
N ARG A 241 7.30 18.74 12.57
CA ARG A 241 6.61 18.65 13.87
C ARG A 241 7.46 17.98 14.94
N GLN A 242 8.29 17.02 14.55
CA GLN A 242 9.24 16.35 15.44
C GLN A 242 10.52 17.17 15.71
N GLY A 243 10.57 18.43 15.26
CA GLY A 243 11.66 19.37 15.57
C GLY A 243 12.87 19.27 14.65
N MET A 244 12.76 18.56 13.52
CA MET A 244 13.85 18.46 12.56
C MET A 244 14.20 19.84 11.97
N LYS A 245 15.46 20.25 12.07
CA LYS A 245 15.93 21.54 11.54
C LYS A 245 15.90 21.55 10.01
N GLU A 246 15.54 22.69 9.42
CA GLU A 246 15.42 22.84 7.96
C GLU A 246 16.69 22.49 7.19
N LYS A 247 17.88 22.64 7.79
CA LYS A 247 19.14 22.23 7.16
C LYS A 247 19.21 20.73 6.82
N TYR A 248 18.41 19.89 7.49
CA TYR A 248 18.28 18.46 7.22
C TYR A 248 17.03 18.13 6.37
N VAL A 249 15.95 18.89 6.52
CA VAL A 249 14.71 18.69 5.75
C VAL A 249 14.87 19.16 4.30
N SER A 250 15.54 20.30 4.09
CA SER A 250 15.68 20.92 2.77
C SER A 250 16.36 20.00 1.74
N PRO A 251 17.47 19.31 2.05
CA PRO A 251 18.06 18.34 1.13
C PRO A 251 17.09 17.26 0.65
N ILE A 252 16.27 16.70 1.56
CA ILE A 252 15.29 15.65 1.23
C ILE A 252 14.26 16.17 0.22
N ILE A 253 13.78 17.41 0.43
CA ILE A 253 12.87 18.09 -0.50
C ILE A 253 13.52 18.29 -1.87
N VAL A 254 14.77 18.74 -1.88
CA VAL A 254 15.50 18.97 -3.13
C VAL A 254 15.76 17.65 -3.87
N PHE A 255 16.07 16.55 -3.16
CA PHE A 255 16.19 15.22 -3.78
C PHE A 255 14.87 14.75 -4.39
N TYR A 256 13.74 14.96 -3.69
CA TYR A 256 12.42 14.66 -4.22
C TYR A 256 12.12 15.44 -5.50
N ALA A 257 12.34 16.76 -5.46
CA ALA A 257 12.13 17.64 -6.61
C ALA A 257 13.03 17.23 -7.78
N ASN A 258 14.29 16.90 -7.54
CA ASN A 258 15.18 16.43 -8.61
C ASN A 258 14.70 15.12 -9.25
N LYS A 259 14.25 14.17 -8.43
CA LYS A 259 13.77 12.87 -8.93
C LYS A 259 12.51 12.99 -9.77
N TRP A 260 11.53 13.80 -9.35
CA TRP A 260 10.20 13.81 -9.96
C TRP A 260 9.93 15.02 -10.85
N VAL A 261 10.48 16.19 -10.51
CA VAL A 261 10.20 17.47 -11.17
C VAL A 261 11.28 17.83 -12.19
N LEU A 262 12.57 17.67 -11.82
CA LEU A 262 13.70 18.13 -12.64
C LEU A 262 14.38 17.02 -13.44
N SER A 263 13.84 15.80 -13.44
CA SER A 263 14.37 14.73 -14.29
C SER A 263 14.13 15.08 -15.77
N LYS A 264 15.14 14.87 -16.63
CA LYS A 264 15.05 15.16 -18.07
C LYS A 264 13.84 14.51 -18.76
N LYS A 265 13.34 13.37 -18.24
CA LYS A 265 12.13 12.71 -18.75
C LYS A 265 10.85 13.49 -18.45
N THR A 266 10.78 14.14 -17.29
CA THR A 266 9.66 15.02 -16.94
C THR A 266 9.72 16.26 -17.82
N ILE A 267 10.87 16.94 -17.92
CA ILE A 267 11.03 18.14 -18.76
C ILE A 267 10.72 17.85 -20.25
N GLN A 268 11.21 16.74 -20.81
CA GLN A 268 10.87 16.31 -22.18
C GLN A 268 9.37 16.04 -22.38
N TYR A 269 8.65 15.56 -21.36
CA TYR A 269 7.19 15.41 -21.41
C TYR A 269 6.49 16.77 -21.47
N TRP A 270 6.93 17.76 -20.69
CA TRP A 270 6.36 19.11 -20.73
C TRP A 270 6.72 19.86 -22.03
N GLU A 271 7.95 19.69 -22.54
CA GLU A 271 8.39 20.25 -23.83
C GLU A 271 7.59 19.65 -25.00
N SER A 272 7.42 18.31 -25.03
CA SER A 272 6.61 17.64 -26.07
C SER A 272 5.10 17.87 -25.95
N SER A 273 4.60 18.20 -24.76
CA SER A 273 3.20 18.60 -24.53
C SER A 273 2.94 20.07 -24.89
N GLY A 274 3.96 20.93 -24.76
CA GLY A 274 3.92 22.34 -25.15
C GLY A 274 3.98 22.56 -26.67
N GLU A 275 4.72 21.72 -27.40
CA GLU A 275 4.80 21.80 -28.87
C GLU A 275 3.48 21.43 -29.58
N ARG A 276 2.59 20.63 -28.95
CA ARG A 276 1.27 20.31 -29.55
C ARG A 276 0.21 21.40 -29.38
N ALA A 277 0.44 22.40 -28.53
CA ALA A 277 -0.51 23.48 -28.30
C ALA A 277 -0.21 24.75 -29.13
N GLY A 278 0.92 24.80 -29.83
CA GLY A 278 1.40 25.99 -30.56
C GLY A 278 0.95 26.13 -32.01
N ASP A 279 0.35 25.10 -32.63
CA ASP A 279 0.18 25.07 -34.10
C ASP A 279 -1.29 25.05 -34.55
N ALA A 280 -2.13 25.83 -33.86
CA ALA A 280 -3.54 26.00 -34.22
C ALA A 280 -4.04 27.45 -34.15
N THR A 281 -3.24 28.45 -34.56
CA THR A 281 -3.75 29.80 -34.85
C THR A 281 -2.92 30.54 -35.90
N ALA A 282 -3.08 30.19 -37.18
CA ALA A 282 -2.71 31.10 -38.29
C ALA A 282 -3.38 30.68 -39.60
N ASN A 283 -4.64 31.09 -39.79
CA ASN A 283 -5.16 31.46 -41.11
C ASN A 283 -6.51 32.15 -40.92
N ASP A 284 -6.45 33.42 -40.48
CA ASP A 284 -7.58 34.34 -40.66
C ASP A 284 -7.34 35.20 -41.90
N LYS A 285 -8.39 35.32 -42.70
CA LYS A 285 -8.45 36.02 -43.98
C LYS A 285 -8.59 37.51 -43.71
N GLY A 286 -7.67 38.32 -44.23
CA GLY A 286 -7.75 39.78 -44.14
C GLY A 286 -7.54 40.45 -45.49
N PHE A 287 -8.63 40.89 -46.10
CA PHE A 287 -8.72 41.73 -47.30
C PHE A 287 -7.87 43.01 -47.18
N ASN A 288 -7.06 43.30 -48.20
CA ASN A 288 -6.42 44.61 -48.38
C ASN A 288 -7.33 45.52 -49.25
N HIS A 289 -7.87 46.59 -48.65
CA HIS A 289 -8.41 47.73 -49.39
C HIS A 289 -7.44 48.92 -49.26
N THR A 290 -6.91 49.36 -50.41
CA THR A 290 -6.00 50.48 -50.57
C THR A 290 -6.76 51.80 -50.53
N THR A 291 -6.39 52.71 -49.62
CA THR A 291 -6.88 54.08 -49.56
C THR A 291 -5.98 54.98 -50.40
N ARG A 292 -6.54 55.64 -51.43
CA ARG A 292 -5.88 56.67 -52.24
C ARG A 292 -6.32 58.05 -51.72
N ARG A 293 -5.36 58.89 -51.32
CA ARG A 293 -5.55 60.35 -51.21
C ARG A 293 -4.62 61.03 -52.23
N HIS A 294 -5.25 61.95 -52.97
CA HIS A 294 -4.75 62.80 -54.06
C HIS A 294 -4.49 62.14 -55.41
#